data_AF-A0A4Y2SW89-F1
#
_entry.id   AF-A0A4Y2SW89-F1
#
_cell.length_a   1.000
_cell.length_b   1.000
_cell.length_c   1.000
_cell.angle_alpha   90.00
_cell.angle_beta   90.00
_cell.angle_gamma   90.00
#
_symmetry.space_group_name_H-M   'P 1'
#
loop_
_entity.id
_entity.type
_entity.pdbx_description
1 polymer ?
#
loop_
_entity_poly.entity_id
_entity_poly.type
_entity_poly.pdbx_seq_one_letter_code
_entity_poly.pdbx_strand_id
1 'polypeptide(L)'
;MQRLQTCSNTVEPTYWGFHRQGYCQAGFSAALAEDGQKVFVGAPGSWYWQGQVYSKDLVTDEERKTRESPASDDDSFLGYSAAAGEFTGDSSKDVVVGMPRGSNLTGKAVLYSSLLRNLQNISGEQMGSYFGYSVCVSDVNGDGLDDIVVGAPFFTDLQSKESKYEEGRVYVHYQDNKHHFDTDERSVLDGTYTKGRFGLSLASLKDINKDGYEDFAVGAPYAGKDGKGVLYIYHGSASGVRDKPSQVITPEEFPGVDLNTLGFAVSGSMDMDSNEYPDIVLGAYDSERVIFMKSRPVVNITSSMKLSKDVLSLEDKTCTLKDKTKVACVEATLCLMYNGLGVASEIDLALNHTLDGNLKSPRALFMDAHPYQVSSRTSNIRLRKNVEFCNKTTVYIQNAIRDKLTPIEIKTSYELIDLEPYRYVLKPILNLNVPTAATNEINIEKNCGKDDVCIPDLQLLAASNMEQYSIGTKKRLELDMTIRNAGEDAFESMLYVTMPLDVNYINIEKSKLDFPVSCSGAHPELTGENVLECDIGNPLPANKT
;
A
#
# COMPACT_ATOMS: atom_id res chain seq x y z
N MET A 1 10.36 -8.57 48.22
CA MET A 1 9.09 -8.48 47.47
C MET A 1 8.50 -7.11 47.80
N GLN A 2 8.69 -6.13 46.91
CA GLN A 2 8.12 -4.79 47.06
C GLN A 2 6.61 -4.89 46.79
N ARG A 3 5.78 -4.27 47.63
CA ARG A 3 4.32 -4.30 47.51
C ARG A 3 3.84 -2.89 47.21
N LEU A 4 3.02 -2.72 46.18
CA LEU A 4 2.31 -1.46 45.94
C LEU A 4 1.08 -1.41 46.84
N GLN A 5 0.93 -0.38 47.67
CA GLN A 5 -0.21 -0.27 48.59
C GLN A 5 -1.40 0.42 47.90
N THR A 6 -2.01 -0.25 46.92
CA THR A 6 -3.19 0.23 46.21
C THR A 6 -4.46 0.17 47.08
N CYS A 7 -5.42 1.05 46.78
CA CYS A 7 -6.76 1.03 47.35
C CYS A 7 -6.83 1.16 48.89
N SER A 8 -5.77 1.70 49.51
CA SER A 8 -5.70 1.85 50.96
C SER A 8 -6.38 3.15 51.43
N ASN A 9 -7.36 3.00 52.32
CA ASN A 9 -7.92 4.12 53.08
C ASN A 9 -7.04 4.40 54.29
N THR A 10 -6.17 5.40 54.19
CA THR A 10 -5.39 5.92 55.34
C THR A 10 -6.18 6.93 56.18
N VAL A 11 -7.37 7.33 55.72
CA VAL A 11 -8.31 8.16 56.45
C VAL A 11 -9.36 7.22 57.05
N GLU A 12 -9.61 7.35 58.36
CA GLU A 12 -10.47 6.51 59.20
C GLU A 12 -11.74 5.97 58.51
N PRO A 13 -12.25 4.78 58.92
CA PRO A 13 -13.43 4.15 58.35
C PRO A 13 -14.70 4.91 58.74
N THR A 14 -14.84 6.12 58.21
CA THR A 14 -16.10 6.85 58.17
C THR A 14 -16.92 6.28 57.02
N TYR A 15 -18.26 6.34 57.15
CA TYR A 15 -19.30 5.71 56.33
C TYR A 15 -19.09 5.73 54.79
N TRP A 16 -18.19 6.55 54.26
CA TRP A 16 -17.93 6.76 52.83
C TRP A 16 -16.64 6.12 52.29
N GLY A 17 -15.80 5.50 53.15
CA GLY A 17 -14.53 4.89 52.71
C GLY A 17 -14.69 3.82 51.61
N PHE A 18 -15.83 3.15 51.59
CA PHE A 18 -16.19 2.17 50.56
C PHE A 18 -16.37 2.81 49.17
N HIS A 19 -17.05 3.95 49.07
CA HIS A 19 -17.20 4.66 47.80
C HIS A 19 -15.90 5.32 47.32
N ARG A 20 -14.96 5.58 48.24
CA ARG A 20 -13.67 6.21 47.93
C ARG A 20 -12.64 5.24 47.39
N GLN A 21 -12.47 4.07 48.02
CA GLN A 21 -11.43 3.11 47.64
C GLN A 21 -11.90 1.65 47.68
N GLY A 22 -13.11 1.36 48.17
CA GLY A 22 -13.64 0.00 48.28
C GLY A 22 -13.88 -0.67 46.93
N TYR A 23 -14.23 0.11 45.90
CA TYR A 23 -14.42 -0.35 44.52
C TYR A 23 -13.22 -0.05 43.61
N CYS A 24 -12.08 0.33 44.16
CA CYS A 24 -10.91 0.85 43.44
C CYS A 24 -10.51 0.02 42.21
N GLN A 25 -10.56 -1.31 42.29
CA GLN A 25 -10.21 -2.22 41.17
C GLN A 25 -8.82 -1.93 40.59
N ALA A 26 -7.83 -1.62 41.45
CA ALA A 26 -6.47 -1.40 41.00
C ALA A 26 -5.90 -2.64 40.30
N GLY A 27 -5.21 -2.40 39.18
CA GLY A 27 -4.74 -3.45 38.29
C GLY A 27 -5.69 -3.73 37.12
N PHE A 28 -6.76 -2.94 36.98
CA PHE A 28 -7.60 -2.97 35.79
C PHE A 28 -6.79 -2.67 34.52
N SER A 29 -5.87 -1.70 34.61
CA SER A 29 -4.83 -1.47 33.62
C SER A 29 -3.48 -1.30 34.31
N ALA A 30 -2.40 -1.57 33.58
CA ALA A 30 -1.04 -1.33 34.04
C ALA A 30 -0.13 -1.01 32.86
N ALA A 31 0.88 -0.18 33.10
CA ALA A 31 1.94 0.12 32.15
C ALA A 31 3.29 0.10 32.88
N LEU A 32 4.31 -0.46 32.24
CA LEU A 32 5.69 -0.43 32.72
C LEU A 32 6.47 0.53 31.81
N ALA A 33 7.22 1.45 32.41
CA ALA A 33 8.18 2.27 31.69
C ALA A 33 9.23 1.37 31.00
N GLU A 34 9.71 1.77 29.82
CA GLU A 34 10.65 0.96 29.03
C GLU A 34 11.97 0.66 29.77
N ASP A 35 12.39 1.54 30.69
CA ASP A 35 13.55 1.34 31.55
C ASP A 35 13.36 0.26 32.62
N GLY A 36 12.12 -0.24 32.78
CA GLY A 36 11.72 -1.22 33.78
C GLY A 36 11.72 -0.70 35.22
N GLN A 37 11.88 0.60 35.43
CA GLN A 37 12.05 1.19 36.76
C GLN A 37 10.75 1.73 37.34
N LYS A 38 9.76 2.07 36.51
CA LYS A 38 8.50 2.67 36.99
C LYS A 38 7.29 1.93 36.46
N VAL A 39 6.36 1.61 37.35
CA VAL A 39 5.08 0.99 37.01
C VAL A 39 3.93 1.94 37.31
N PHE A 40 2.99 2.04 36.37
CA PHE A 40 1.74 2.76 36.51
C PHE A 40 0.58 1.77 36.59
N VAL A 41 -0.36 2.00 37.49
CA VAL A 41 -1.51 1.12 37.72
C VAL A 41 -2.79 1.94 37.75
N GLY A 42 -3.73 1.59 36.88
CA GLY A 42 -5.06 2.18 36.82
C GLY A 42 -6.05 1.51 37.78
N ALA A 43 -6.93 2.33 38.35
CA ALA A 43 -7.93 1.95 39.34
C ALA A 43 -9.25 2.72 39.08
N PRO A 44 -10.05 2.31 38.08
CA PRO A 44 -11.20 3.08 37.60
C PRO A 44 -12.36 3.21 38.60
N GLY A 45 -12.44 2.36 39.63
CA GLY A 45 -13.52 2.43 40.61
C GLY A 45 -13.20 3.22 41.88
N SER A 46 -12.04 3.89 41.92
CA SER A 46 -11.72 4.82 43.01
C SER A 46 -12.59 6.08 42.93
N TRP A 47 -12.89 6.66 44.09
CA TRP A 47 -13.57 7.95 44.26
C TRP A 47 -14.89 8.04 43.48
N TYR A 48 -15.94 7.33 43.89
CA TYR A 48 -17.23 7.35 43.20
C TYR A 48 -17.10 7.08 41.68
N TRP A 49 -16.22 6.13 41.33
CA TRP A 49 -15.90 5.79 39.94
C TRP A 49 -15.31 6.93 39.09
N GLN A 50 -14.80 8.00 39.71
CA GLN A 50 -13.92 8.96 39.03
C GLN A 50 -12.71 8.25 38.43
N GLY A 51 -12.15 7.31 39.19
CA GLY A 51 -10.95 6.55 38.88
C GLY A 51 -9.67 7.18 39.45
N GLN A 52 -8.57 6.45 39.36
CA GLN A 52 -7.30 6.83 39.96
C GLN A 52 -6.13 6.16 39.26
N VAL A 53 -4.97 6.81 39.31
CA VAL A 53 -3.70 6.29 38.79
C VAL A 53 -2.70 6.24 39.93
N TYR A 54 -2.02 5.11 40.05
CA TYR A 54 -0.91 4.90 40.96
C TYR A 54 0.39 4.82 40.16
N SER A 55 1.47 5.34 40.70
CA SER A 55 2.82 5.12 40.16
C SER A 55 3.72 4.59 41.28
N LYS A 56 4.55 3.60 40.96
CA LYS A 56 5.58 3.09 41.86
C LYS A 56 6.91 3.06 41.14
N ASP A 57 7.91 3.67 41.75
CA ASP A 57 9.30 3.53 41.36
C ASP A 57 9.87 2.28 42.04
N LEU A 58 10.34 1.32 41.24
CA LEU A 58 10.81 0.01 41.68
C LEU A 58 12.25 0.07 42.25
N VAL A 59 12.97 1.18 42.02
CA VAL A 59 14.33 1.39 42.52
C VAL A 59 14.30 2.11 43.86
N THR A 60 13.60 3.24 43.93
CA THR A 60 13.49 4.08 45.13
C THR A 60 12.38 3.65 46.08
N ASP A 61 11.47 2.79 45.63
CA ASP A 61 10.24 2.37 46.33
C ASP A 61 9.27 3.55 46.59
N GLU A 62 9.44 4.68 45.89
CA GLU A 62 8.53 5.82 45.99
C GLU A 62 7.18 5.52 45.33
N GLU A 63 6.09 5.83 46.05
CA GLU A 63 4.72 5.67 45.58
C GLU A 63 4.01 7.01 45.44
N ARG A 64 3.25 7.17 44.36
CA ARG A 64 2.38 8.32 44.15
C ARG A 64 1.02 7.85 43.66
N LYS A 65 0.01 8.69 43.89
CA LYS A 65 -1.36 8.45 43.43
C LYS A 65 -2.06 9.77 43.11
N THR A 66 -2.93 9.76 42.12
CA THR A 66 -3.81 10.89 41.84
C THR A 66 -4.82 11.07 42.99
N ARG A 67 -5.34 12.29 43.15
CA ARG A 67 -6.28 12.66 44.23
C ARG A 67 -7.72 12.64 43.74
N GLU A 68 -8.66 12.70 44.68
CA GLU A 68 -10.09 12.90 44.39
C GLU A 68 -10.30 14.22 43.63
N SER A 69 -11.07 14.14 42.55
CA SER A 69 -11.52 15.26 41.72
C SER A 69 -12.89 15.78 42.18
N PRO A 70 -13.39 16.91 41.63
CA PRO A 70 -14.75 17.36 41.87
C PRO A 70 -15.78 16.29 41.48
N ALA A 71 -16.95 16.29 42.13
CA ALA A 71 -18.04 15.33 41.88
C ALA A 71 -18.57 15.34 40.43
N SER A 72 -18.24 16.36 39.62
CA SER A 72 -18.55 16.37 38.18
C SER A 72 -17.77 15.33 37.39
N ASP A 73 -16.66 14.82 37.94
CA ASP A 73 -15.84 13.78 37.32
C ASP A 73 -16.24 12.36 37.79
N ASP A 74 -17.27 12.22 38.65
CA ASP A 74 -17.79 10.92 39.06
C ASP A 74 -18.19 10.07 37.83
N ASP A 75 -18.13 8.75 37.97
CA ASP A 75 -18.45 7.80 36.89
C ASP A 75 -17.63 7.93 35.59
N SER A 76 -16.44 8.54 35.65
CA SER A 76 -15.60 8.81 34.47
C SER A 76 -14.55 7.72 34.14
N PHE A 77 -14.25 6.83 35.08
CA PHE A 77 -13.36 5.67 34.93
C PHE A 77 -11.90 6.00 34.55
N LEU A 78 -11.27 7.00 35.17
CA LEU A 78 -9.82 7.24 35.02
C LEU A 78 -9.00 6.01 35.42
N GLY A 79 -8.07 5.59 34.55
CA GLY A 79 -7.28 4.37 34.77
C GLY A 79 -7.87 3.14 34.07
N TYR A 80 -8.80 3.32 33.13
CA TYR A 80 -9.37 2.23 32.35
C TYR A 80 -8.32 1.58 31.43
N SER A 81 -7.43 2.39 30.86
CA SER A 81 -6.28 1.96 30.07
C SER A 81 -5.08 2.83 30.43
N ALA A 82 -3.86 2.33 30.20
CA ALA A 82 -2.64 3.06 30.50
C ALA A 82 -1.52 2.63 29.54
N ALA A 83 -0.69 3.58 29.13
CA ALA A 83 0.56 3.35 28.40
C ALA A 83 1.62 4.34 28.87
N ALA A 84 2.87 3.87 28.97
CA ALA A 84 4.01 4.71 29.36
C ALA A 84 4.70 5.29 28.12
N GLY A 85 5.22 6.50 28.24
CA GLY A 85 5.89 7.25 27.16
C GLY A 85 6.68 8.42 27.72
N GLU A 86 7.30 9.24 26.88
CA GLU A 86 7.99 10.48 27.25
C GLU A 86 7.26 11.68 26.66
N PHE A 87 6.72 12.55 27.53
CA PHE A 87 5.86 13.68 27.14
C PHE A 87 6.32 15.00 27.76
N THR A 88 7.52 15.07 28.33
CA THR A 88 8.04 16.29 28.99
C THR A 88 9.42 16.71 28.50
N GLY A 89 10.16 15.80 27.86
CA GLY A 89 11.54 16.00 27.45
C GLY A 89 12.55 15.85 28.60
N ASP A 90 12.11 15.35 29.77
CA ASP A 90 12.93 15.27 30.99
C ASP A 90 13.60 13.90 31.21
N SER A 91 13.50 13.00 30.23
CA SER A 91 13.99 11.61 30.21
C SER A 91 13.29 10.65 31.18
N SER A 92 12.35 11.14 31.99
CA SER A 92 11.53 10.30 32.86
C SER A 92 10.29 9.84 32.12
N LYS A 93 10.07 8.53 32.07
CA LYS A 93 8.83 8.01 31.47
C LYS A 93 7.59 8.47 32.27
N ASP A 94 6.72 9.12 31.53
CA ASP A 94 5.40 9.63 31.82
C ASP A 94 4.33 8.57 31.51
N VAL A 95 3.05 8.92 31.67
CA VAL A 95 1.93 8.01 31.40
C VAL A 95 0.75 8.72 30.76
N VAL A 96 0.17 8.10 29.73
CA VAL A 96 -1.13 8.44 29.19
C VAL A 96 -2.16 7.45 29.71
N VAL A 97 -3.31 7.96 30.16
CA VAL A 97 -4.34 7.18 30.84
C VAL A 97 -5.72 7.44 30.23
N GLY A 98 -6.43 6.37 29.90
CA GLY A 98 -7.80 6.43 29.44
C GLY A 98 -8.81 6.75 30.55
N MET A 99 -9.75 7.63 30.22
CA MET A 99 -10.90 8.03 31.04
C MET A 99 -12.14 8.06 30.13
N PRO A 100 -12.64 6.89 29.68
CA PRO A 100 -13.56 6.78 28.55
C PRO A 100 -14.96 7.35 28.79
N ARG A 101 -15.33 7.62 30.04
CA ARG A 101 -16.61 8.26 30.39
C ARG A 101 -16.45 9.72 30.82
N GLY A 102 -15.23 10.25 30.83
CA GLY A 102 -14.97 11.66 31.07
C GLY A 102 -15.49 12.56 29.96
N SER A 103 -15.42 13.88 30.17
CA SER A 103 -15.81 14.90 29.18
C SER A 103 -17.26 14.80 28.71
N ASN A 104 -18.22 14.69 29.63
CA ASN A 104 -19.62 14.46 29.28
C ASN A 104 -19.80 13.22 28.37
N LEU A 105 -19.16 12.10 28.71
CA LEU A 105 -19.22 10.82 28.00
C LEU A 105 -18.63 10.82 26.58
N THR A 106 -17.93 11.88 26.14
CA THR A 106 -17.15 11.80 24.88
C THR A 106 -15.84 11.05 25.06
N GLY A 107 -15.37 10.90 26.31
CA GLY A 107 -14.13 10.22 26.68
C GLY A 107 -12.93 11.15 26.68
N LYS A 108 -11.89 10.78 27.44
CA LYS A 108 -10.60 11.50 27.50
C LYS A 108 -9.41 10.56 27.54
N ALA A 109 -8.29 11.03 27.00
CA ALA A 109 -6.94 10.56 27.32
C ALA A 109 -6.24 11.65 28.15
N VAL A 110 -5.77 11.26 29.34
CA VAL A 110 -5.19 12.17 30.34
C VAL A 110 -3.71 11.86 30.45
N LEU A 111 -2.87 12.86 30.14
CA LEU A 111 -1.42 12.74 30.22
C LEU A 111 -0.96 13.21 31.59
N TYR A 112 -0.10 12.41 32.19
CA TYR A 112 0.52 12.69 33.48
C TYR A 112 2.03 12.56 33.37
N SER A 113 2.75 13.49 33.98
CA SER A 113 4.19 13.38 34.18
C SER A 113 4.53 12.13 35.00
N SER A 114 5.79 11.77 35.06
CA SER A 114 6.35 10.72 35.93
C SER A 114 6.08 10.93 37.43
N LEU A 115 5.71 12.16 37.84
CA LEU A 115 5.29 12.55 39.19
C LEU A 115 3.76 12.64 39.39
N LEU A 116 2.97 12.17 38.41
CA LEU A 116 1.51 12.26 38.34
C LEU A 116 0.93 13.70 38.35
N ARG A 117 1.67 14.67 37.80
CA ARG A 117 1.14 16.01 37.49
C ARG A 117 0.47 15.99 36.12
N ASN A 118 -0.72 16.57 36.01
CA ASN A 118 -1.44 16.63 34.73
C ASN A 118 -0.67 17.51 33.75
N LEU A 119 -0.41 16.97 32.55
CA LEU A 119 0.30 17.65 31.47
C LEU A 119 -0.70 18.21 30.45
N GLN A 120 -1.55 17.33 29.92
CA GLN A 120 -2.53 17.64 28.90
C GLN A 120 -3.72 16.68 28.97
N ASN A 121 -4.88 17.15 28.53
CA ASN A 121 -6.09 16.34 28.40
C ASN A 121 -6.58 16.41 26.96
N ILE A 122 -6.68 15.25 26.31
CA ILE A 122 -7.22 15.10 24.95
C ILE A 122 -8.62 14.52 25.09
N SER A 123 -9.62 15.17 24.47
CA SER A 123 -11.03 14.76 24.58
C SER A 123 -11.51 14.14 23.27
N GLY A 124 -12.35 13.11 23.37
CA GLY A 124 -13.02 12.53 22.21
C GLY A 124 -14.10 13.46 21.65
N GLU A 125 -14.48 13.22 20.40
CA GLU A 125 -15.43 14.06 19.65
C GLU A 125 -16.89 13.59 19.74
N GLN A 126 -17.13 12.29 19.98
CA GLN A 126 -18.46 11.68 19.96
C GLN A 126 -18.83 11.07 21.30
N MET A 127 -20.00 11.48 21.82
CA MET A 127 -20.58 10.92 23.04
C MET A 127 -20.84 9.42 22.89
N GLY A 128 -20.43 8.63 23.88
CA GLY A 128 -20.63 7.18 23.90
C GLY A 128 -19.63 6.39 23.06
N SER A 129 -18.72 7.06 22.35
CA SER A 129 -17.69 6.39 21.53
C SER A 129 -16.61 5.67 22.35
N TYR A 130 -16.54 5.98 23.65
CA TYR A 130 -15.58 5.40 24.60
C TYR A 130 -14.12 5.74 24.27
N PHE A 131 -13.85 6.95 23.76
CA PHE A 131 -12.49 7.44 23.52
C PHE A 131 -11.61 7.30 24.77
N GLY A 132 -10.49 6.59 24.66
CA GLY A 132 -9.64 6.21 25.79
C GLY A 132 -9.91 4.80 26.31
N TYR A 133 -10.72 3.99 25.62
CA TYR A 133 -10.89 2.57 25.96
C TYR A 133 -9.55 1.83 25.94
N SER A 134 -8.74 2.09 24.92
CA SER A 134 -7.39 1.57 24.74
C SER A 134 -6.46 2.74 24.39
N VAL A 135 -5.19 2.62 24.79
CA VAL A 135 -4.13 3.57 24.45
C VAL A 135 -2.84 2.80 24.20
N CYS A 136 -2.03 3.26 23.25
CA CYS A 136 -0.64 2.87 23.14
C CYS A 136 0.23 4.07 22.74
N VAL A 137 1.54 3.91 22.91
CA VAL A 137 2.55 4.93 22.62
C VAL A 137 3.53 4.36 21.60
N SER A 138 3.88 5.14 20.58
CA SER A 138 4.87 4.79 19.56
C SER A 138 5.34 6.04 18.80
N ASP A 139 6.57 6.07 18.31
CA ASP A 139 7.08 7.12 17.41
C ASP A 139 6.68 6.80 15.95
N VAL A 140 5.46 7.17 15.58
CA VAL A 140 4.84 6.76 14.31
C VAL A 140 5.36 7.60 13.15
N ASN A 141 5.73 8.86 13.40
CA ASN A 141 6.25 9.78 12.39
C ASN A 141 7.78 9.75 12.25
N GLY A 142 8.50 9.06 13.15
CA GLY A 142 9.94 8.87 13.13
C GLY A 142 10.73 10.14 13.49
N ASP A 143 10.16 11.03 14.30
CA ASP A 143 10.82 12.26 14.72
C ASP A 143 11.59 12.14 16.06
N GLY A 144 11.52 10.97 16.69
CA GLY A 144 12.16 10.64 17.96
C GLY A 144 11.33 11.01 19.19
N LEU A 145 10.10 11.50 19.01
CA LEU A 145 9.15 11.80 20.09
C LEU A 145 8.05 10.73 20.14
N ASP A 146 7.58 10.43 21.35
CA ASP A 146 6.54 9.44 21.56
C ASP A 146 5.16 9.99 21.14
N ASP A 147 4.53 9.41 20.11
CA ASP A 147 3.15 9.73 19.71
C ASP A 147 2.13 8.91 20.51
N ILE A 148 0.88 9.36 20.53
CA ILE A 148 -0.21 8.70 21.26
C ILE A 148 -1.27 8.19 20.30
N VAL A 149 -1.58 6.90 20.42
CA VAL A 149 -2.68 6.25 19.71
C VAL A 149 -3.82 5.96 20.68
N VAL A 150 -5.04 6.41 20.37
CA VAL A 150 -6.21 6.28 21.25
C VAL A 150 -7.36 5.59 20.52
N GLY A 151 -7.94 4.56 21.14
CA GLY A 151 -9.09 3.85 20.62
C GLY A 151 -10.43 4.38 21.13
N ALA A 152 -11.42 4.44 20.23
CA ALA A 152 -12.83 4.73 20.49
C ALA A 152 -13.70 3.64 19.82
N PRO A 153 -13.77 2.43 20.40
CA PRO A 153 -14.35 1.26 19.75
C PRO A 153 -15.86 1.32 19.51
N PHE A 154 -16.59 2.24 20.15
CA PHE A 154 -18.03 2.41 19.94
C PHE A 154 -18.36 3.61 19.06
N PHE A 155 -17.36 4.22 18.42
CA PHE A 155 -17.57 5.29 17.45
C PHE A 155 -18.46 4.83 16.29
N THR A 156 -19.32 5.73 15.84
CA THR A 156 -20.20 5.57 14.67
C THR A 156 -20.07 6.78 13.74
N ASP A 157 -19.74 6.55 12.47
CA ASP A 157 -19.81 7.55 11.42
C ASP A 157 -21.27 7.76 10.98
N LEU A 158 -21.87 8.81 11.55
CA LEU A 158 -23.24 9.21 11.24
C LEU A 158 -23.41 9.75 9.81
N GLN A 159 -22.33 10.04 9.08
CA GLN A 159 -22.36 10.51 7.69
C GLN A 159 -22.23 9.38 6.67
N SER A 160 -21.91 8.17 7.12
CA SER A 160 -21.81 7.00 6.24
C SER A 160 -23.16 6.72 5.57
N LYS A 161 -23.14 6.58 4.24
CA LYS A 161 -24.32 6.18 3.44
C LYS A 161 -24.71 4.73 3.71
N GLU A 162 -23.74 3.91 4.11
CA GLU A 162 -23.95 2.56 4.57
C GLU A 162 -24.36 2.69 6.05
N SER A 163 -25.55 2.23 6.45
CA SER A 163 -26.09 2.37 7.82
C SER A 163 -25.31 1.53 8.85
N LYS A 164 -24.01 1.81 8.97
CA LYS A 164 -23.06 1.23 9.91
C LYS A 164 -23.20 1.94 11.26
N TYR A 165 -22.82 1.22 12.29
CA TYR A 165 -22.80 1.70 13.65
C TYR A 165 -21.82 0.85 14.46
N GLU A 166 -21.21 1.46 15.47
CA GLU A 166 -20.19 0.84 16.31
C GLU A 166 -19.05 0.20 15.50
N GLU A 167 -18.65 0.82 14.39
CA GLU A 167 -17.49 0.40 13.61
C GLU A 167 -16.18 0.59 14.38
N GLY A 168 -16.12 1.62 15.24
CA GLY A 168 -14.94 2.01 15.99
C GLY A 168 -13.98 2.89 15.20
N ARG A 169 -13.21 3.70 15.93
CA ARG A 169 -12.26 4.68 15.40
C ARG A 169 -10.99 4.69 16.24
N VAL A 170 -9.85 4.90 15.60
CA VAL A 170 -8.56 5.14 16.24
C VAL A 170 -8.04 6.52 15.84
N TYR A 171 -7.45 7.22 16.81
CA TYR A 171 -6.85 8.53 16.63
C TYR A 171 -5.35 8.43 16.89
N VAL A 172 -4.54 9.04 16.04
CA VAL A 172 -3.09 9.17 16.23
C VAL A 172 -2.79 10.66 16.44
N HIS A 173 -2.28 10.99 17.61
CA HIS A 173 -1.88 12.33 18.02
C HIS A 173 -0.37 12.43 18.06
N TYR A 174 0.19 13.32 17.26
CA TYR A 174 1.62 13.51 17.15
C TYR A 174 2.14 14.49 18.20
N GLN A 175 3.29 14.17 18.79
CA GLN A 175 3.93 15.06 19.74
C GLN A 175 4.75 16.12 18.99
N ASP A 176 4.59 17.40 19.35
CA ASP A 176 5.43 18.46 18.79
C ASP A 176 6.74 18.65 19.57
N ASN A 177 7.66 19.44 19.01
CA ASN A 177 8.94 19.78 19.64
C ASN A 177 8.82 20.58 20.97
N LYS A 178 7.60 20.97 21.37
CA LYS A 178 7.31 21.60 22.67
C LYS A 178 6.67 20.61 23.65
N HIS A 179 6.65 19.32 23.31
CA HIS A 179 6.02 18.25 24.08
C HIS A 179 4.51 18.49 24.26
N HIS A 180 3.87 18.99 23.21
CA HIS A 180 2.44 19.25 23.16
C HIS A 180 1.78 18.44 22.04
N PHE A 181 0.52 18.03 22.26
CA PHE A 181 -0.28 17.30 21.28
C PHE A 181 -1.35 18.22 20.70
N ASP A 182 -1.19 18.69 19.48
CA ASP A 182 -2.26 19.44 18.82
C ASP A 182 -3.42 18.48 18.49
N THR A 183 -4.62 18.81 18.97
CA THR A 183 -5.79 17.98 18.70
C THR A 183 -6.31 18.16 17.28
N ASP A 184 -6.01 19.27 16.61
CA ASP A 184 -6.49 19.55 15.25
C ASP A 184 -5.60 18.85 14.19
N GLU A 185 -4.32 18.63 14.48
CA GLU A 185 -3.36 17.93 13.61
C GLU A 185 -3.22 16.45 13.99
N ARG A 186 -4.31 15.68 13.83
CA ARG A 186 -4.36 14.24 14.13
C ARG A 186 -4.70 13.39 12.91
N SER A 187 -4.21 12.16 12.87
CA SER A 187 -4.70 11.14 11.93
C SER A 187 -5.86 10.36 12.53
N VAL A 188 -6.80 9.95 11.67
CA VAL A 188 -8.00 9.21 12.06
C VAL A 188 -8.12 7.96 11.19
N LEU A 189 -8.31 6.82 11.83
CA LEU A 189 -8.48 5.52 11.18
C LEU A 189 -9.83 4.93 11.58
N ASP A 190 -10.66 4.59 10.58
CA ASP A 190 -12.01 4.08 10.79
C ASP A 190 -12.13 2.58 10.55
N GLY A 191 -12.89 1.93 11.42
CA GLY A 191 -13.33 0.56 11.21
C GLY A 191 -14.28 0.46 10.01
N THR A 192 -14.24 -0.69 9.33
CA THR A 192 -15.06 -0.91 8.12
C THR A 192 -16.30 -1.76 8.36
N TYR A 193 -16.37 -2.45 9.51
CA TYR A 193 -17.42 -3.41 9.85
C TYR A 193 -18.35 -2.84 10.93
N THR A 194 -19.66 -2.91 10.71
CA THR A 194 -20.68 -2.64 11.75
C THR A 194 -20.44 -3.53 12.96
N LYS A 195 -20.47 -2.95 14.17
CA LYS A 195 -20.13 -3.63 15.44
C LYS A 195 -18.73 -4.26 15.46
N GLY A 196 -17.84 -3.88 14.54
CA GLY A 196 -16.49 -4.43 14.47
C GLY A 196 -15.64 -4.06 15.69
N ARG A 197 -15.95 -2.92 16.31
CA ARG A 197 -15.24 -2.34 17.46
C ARG A 197 -13.75 -2.17 17.18
N PHE A 198 -13.43 -1.57 16.05
CA PHE A 198 -12.07 -1.20 15.68
C PHE A 198 -11.47 -0.26 16.72
N GLY A 199 -10.25 -0.54 17.18
CA GLY A 199 -9.62 0.20 18.28
C GLY A 199 -9.93 -0.33 19.66
N LEU A 200 -10.54 -1.52 19.78
CA LEU A 200 -10.77 -2.14 21.10
C LEU A 200 -9.44 -2.53 21.76
N SER A 201 -8.48 -3.03 20.99
CA SER A 201 -7.12 -3.27 21.46
C SER A 201 -6.12 -2.53 20.58
N LEU A 202 -5.05 -2.06 21.22
CA LEU A 202 -3.94 -1.35 20.59
C LEU A 202 -2.64 -1.91 21.16
N ALA A 203 -1.62 -2.03 20.32
CA ALA A 203 -0.28 -2.40 20.75
C ALA A 203 0.75 -1.73 19.84
N SER A 204 1.78 -1.12 20.44
CA SER A 204 2.98 -0.76 19.69
C SER A 204 3.68 -2.05 19.24
N LEU A 205 4.14 -2.02 18.00
CA LEU A 205 4.94 -3.08 17.40
C LEU A 205 6.41 -2.67 17.29
N LYS A 206 6.75 -1.43 17.69
CA LYS A 206 7.98 -0.74 17.29
C LYS A 206 8.12 -0.79 15.77
N ASP A 207 9.33 -0.61 15.25
CA ASP A 207 9.62 -0.79 13.84
C ASP A 207 9.64 -2.30 13.49
N ILE A 208 8.49 -2.80 12.99
CA ILE A 208 8.26 -4.22 12.67
C ILE A 208 8.83 -4.60 11.30
N ASN A 209 9.07 -3.63 10.43
CA ASN A 209 9.55 -3.84 9.07
C ASN A 209 11.01 -3.34 8.85
N LYS A 210 11.59 -2.69 9.86
CA LYS A 210 12.92 -2.08 9.89
C LYS A 210 13.13 -0.95 8.88
N ASP A 211 12.09 -0.14 8.64
CA ASP A 211 12.13 1.01 7.73
C ASP A 211 12.44 2.36 8.41
N GLY A 212 12.57 2.38 9.74
CA GLY A 212 12.93 3.55 10.54
C GLY A 212 11.76 4.28 11.18
N TYR A 213 10.52 3.81 10.99
CA TYR A 213 9.31 4.34 11.63
C TYR A 213 8.71 3.28 12.54
N GLU A 214 8.13 3.66 13.68
CA GLU A 214 7.42 2.69 14.49
C GLU A 214 6.00 2.40 13.98
N ASP A 215 5.57 1.16 14.19
CA ASP A 215 4.33 0.61 13.71
C ASP A 215 3.43 0.21 14.89
N PHE A 216 2.14 0.04 14.62
CA PHE A 216 1.20 -0.41 15.64
C PHE A 216 0.13 -1.35 15.08
N ALA A 217 -0.44 -2.14 15.98
CA ALA A 217 -1.55 -3.04 15.68
C ALA A 217 -2.86 -2.51 16.26
N VAL A 218 -3.95 -2.72 15.53
CA VAL A 218 -5.31 -2.40 15.95
C VAL A 218 -6.18 -3.66 15.89
N GLY A 219 -6.77 -4.03 17.02
CA GLY A 219 -7.73 -5.13 17.08
C GLY A 219 -9.17 -4.68 16.89
N ALA A 220 -9.92 -5.48 16.13
CA ALA A 220 -11.36 -5.37 15.95
C ALA A 220 -11.98 -6.78 16.15
N PRO A 221 -12.11 -7.25 17.39
CA PRO A 221 -12.41 -8.65 17.70
C PRO A 221 -13.78 -9.14 17.24
N TYR A 222 -14.66 -8.25 16.80
CA TYR A 222 -16.00 -8.60 16.29
C TYR A 222 -16.19 -8.21 14.82
N ALA A 223 -15.11 -7.83 14.13
CA ALA A 223 -15.09 -7.53 12.71
C ALA A 223 -14.89 -8.80 11.86
N GLY A 224 -14.85 -8.63 10.54
CA GLY A 224 -14.54 -9.72 9.61
C GLY A 224 -15.76 -10.59 9.30
N LYS A 225 -15.49 -11.72 8.64
CA LYS A 225 -16.52 -12.68 8.29
C LYS A 225 -17.12 -13.29 9.57
N ASP A 226 -18.44 -13.32 9.64
CA ASP A 226 -19.21 -13.84 10.78
C ASP A 226 -18.88 -13.19 12.14
N GLY A 227 -18.19 -12.03 12.14
CA GLY A 227 -17.79 -11.32 13.37
C GLY A 227 -16.73 -12.03 14.20
N LYS A 228 -15.85 -12.82 13.58
CA LYS A 228 -14.85 -13.64 14.27
C LYS A 228 -13.59 -12.90 14.72
N GLY A 229 -13.43 -11.66 14.27
CA GLY A 229 -12.34 -10.76 14.67
C GLY A 229 -11.32 -10.55 13.57
N VAL A 230 -10.67 -9.38 13.61
CA VAL A 230 -9.63 -8.97 12.65
C VAL A 230 -8.55 -8.20 13.40
N LEU A 231 -7.30 -8.40 13.02
CA LEU A 231 -6.19 -7.55 13.41
C LEU A 231 -5.67 -6.77 12.21
N TYR A 232 -5.41 -5.48 12.39
CA TYR A 232 -4.83 -4.61 11.38
C TYR A 232 -3.44 -4.17 11.84
N ILE A 233 -2.45 -4.24 10.94
CA ILE A 233 -1.13 -3.66 11.15
C ILE A 233 -1.06 -2.37 10.34
N TYR A 234 -0.65 -1.29 10.99
CA TYR A 234 -0.44 0.02 10.37
C TYR A 234 1.03 0.37 10.48
N HIS A 235 1.63 0.72 9.33
CA HIS A 235 2.99 1.22 9.31
C HIS A 235 3.05 2.73 9.54
N GLY A 236 4.08 3.17 10.24
CA GLY A 236 4.50 4.56 10.32
C GLY A 236 5.07 5.09 9.01
N SER A 237 5.30 6.41 8.96
CA SER A 237 5.99 7.10 7.88
C SER A 237 6.34 8.52 8.31
N ALA A 238 7.21 9.21 7.56
CA ALA A 238 7.53 10.63 7.83
C ALA A 238 6.32 11.57 7.85
N SER A 239 5.21 11.19 7.23
CA SER A 239 3.94 11.95 7.24
C SER A 239 2.96 11.48 8.33
N GLY A 240 3.40 10.62 9.24
CA GLY A 240 2.56 9.94 10.22
C GLY A 240 2.09 8.56 9.74
N VAL A 241 1.03 8.05 10.35
CA VAL A 241 0.46 6.73 10.01
C VAL A 241 -0.06 6.68 8.57
N ARG A 242 0.07 5.53 7.92
CA ARG A 242 -0.57 5.28 6.62
C ARG A 242 -2.08 5.08 6.75
N ASP A 243 -2.84 5.68 5.84
CA ASP A 243 -4.31 5.56 5.82
C ASP A 243 -4.80 4.10 5.65
N LYS A 244 -4.03 3.26 4.95
CA LYS A 244 -4.37 1.87 4.70
C LYS A 244 -3.48 0.94 5.54
N PRO A 245 -4.06 -0.13 6.12
CA PRO A 245 -3.28 -1.12 6.84
C PRO A 245 -2.29 -1.80 5.88
N SER A 246 -1.07 -2.03 6.35
CA SER A 246 -0.03 -2.76 5.61
C SER A 246 -0.31 -4.26 5.58
N GLN A 247 -0.99 -4.77 6.60
CA GLN A 247 -1.44 -6.16 6.69
C GLN A 247 -2.76 -6.25 7.46
N VAL A 248 -3.64 -7.15 7.02
CA VAL A 248 -4.90 -7.47 7.69
C VAL A 248 -4.88 -8.96 7.96
N ILE A 249 -5.02 -9.35 9.22
CA ILE A 249 -4.94 -10.75 9.67
C ILE A 249 -6.33 -11.19 10.12
N THR A 250 -6.83 -12.26 9.50
CA THR A 250 -8.15 -12.81 9.79
C THR A 250 -8.10 -14.28 10.22
N PRO A 251 -9.14 -14.80 10.89
CA PRO A 251 -9.24 -16.21 11.28
C PRO A 251 -9.03 -17.21 10.14
N GLU A 252 -9.40 -16.84 8.91
CA GLU A 252 -9.25 -17.69 7.71
C GLU A 252 -7.78 -18.03 7.38
N GLU A 253 -6.83 -17.24 7.87
CA GLU A 253 -5.39 -17.51 7.71
C GLU A 253 -4.90 -18.68 8.58
N PHE A 254 -5.73 -19.17 9.49
CA PHE A 254 -5.43 -20.27 10.42
C PHE A 254 -6.28 -21.50 10.10
N PRO A 255 -6.05 -22.19 8.96
CA PRO A 255 -6.88 -23.31 8.55
C PRO A 255 -6.83 -24.45 9.57
N GLY A 256 -8.01 -24.96 9.93
CA GLY A 256 -8.17 -26.02 10.93
C GLY A 256 -8.26 -25.53 12.37
N VAL A 257 -8.23 -24.21 12.61
CA VAL A 257 -8.46 -23.60 13.92
C VAL A 257 -9.69 -22.70 13.84
N ASP A 258 -10.69 -22.95 14.70
CA ASP A 258 -11.85 -22.06 14.81
C ASP A 258 -11.55 -20.96 15.82
N LEU A 259 -11.35 -19.74 15.31
CA LEU A 259 -11.02 -18.57 16.10
C LEU A 259 -12.21 -17.61 16.14
N ASN A 260 -12.58 -17.19 17.34
CA ASN A 260 -13.54 -16.13 17.63
C ASN A 260 -12.86 -15.09 18.51
N THR A 261 -13.25 -13.82 18.40
CA THR A 261 -12.65 -12.70 19.15
C THR A 261 -11.16 -12.48 18.87
N LEU A 262 -10.69 -12.82 17.66
CA LEU A 262 -9.29 -12.62 17.27
C LEU A 262 -8.92 -11.13 17.38
N GLY A 263 -7.84 -10.84 18.12
CA GLY A 263 -7.37 -9.48 18.33
C GLY A 263 -8.05 -8.76 19.50
N PHE A 264 -8.73 -9.48 20.40
CA PHE A 264 -9.26 -8.88 21.63
C PHE A 264 -8.15 -8.35 22.55
N ALA A 265 -6.99 -9.03 22.56
CA ALA A 265 -5.78 -8.58 23.21
C ALA A 265 -4.60 -8.75 22.24
N VAL A 266 -3.66 -7.81 22.26
CA VAL A 266 -2.50 -7.80 21.37
C VAL A 266 -1.30 -7.34 22.17
N SER A 267 -0.15 -7.96 21.93
CA SER A 267 1.14 -7.52 22.45
C SER A 267 2.19 -7.67 21.36
N GLY A 268 3.02 -6.64 21.19
CA GLY A 268 4.13 -6.63 20.22
C GLY A 268 5.43 -6.16 20.85
N SER A 269 6.29 -5.54 20.03
CA SER A 269 7.52 -4.83 20.43
C SER A 269 8.74 -5.69 20.82
N MET A 270 8.62 -7.01 20.93
CA MET A 270 9.71 -7.90 21.34
C MET A 270 9.99 -8.98 20.32
N ASP A 271 11.26 -9.12 19.94
CA ASP A 271 11.76 -10.26 19.15
C ASP A 271 11.83 -11.50 20.05
N MET A 272 11.02 -12.52 19.73
CA MET A 272 10.90 -13.76 20.52
C MET A 272 11.60 -14.96 19.87
N ASP A 273 12.10 -14.82 18.65
CA ASP A 273 12.81 -15.89 17.94
C ASP A 273 14.23 -15.53 17.48
N SER A 274 14.72 -14.36 17.90
CA SER A 274 16.08 -13.85 17.65
C SER A 274 16.38 -13.63 16.17
N ASN A 275 15.37 -13.20 15.40
CA ASN A 275 15.52 -12.91 13.97
C ASN A 275 15.77 -11.42 13.66
N GLU A 276 15.90 -10.58 14.70
CA GLU A 276 16.10 -9.12 14.68
C GLU A 276 14.81 -8.29 14.45
N TYR A 277 13.65 -8.92 14.25
CA TYR A 277 12.35 -8.25 14.06
C TYR A 277 11.43 -8.49 15.28
N PRO A 278 10.69 -7.46 15.73
CA PRO A 278 9.67 -7.63 16.76
C PRO A 278 8.57 -8.61 16.31
N ASP A 279 8.14 -9.48 17.22
CA ASP A 279 7.07 -10.44 16.98
C ASP A 279 5.76 -10.00 17.64
N ILE A 280 4.66 -10.70 17.32
CA ILE A 280 3.31 -10.37 17.79
C ILE A 280 2.66 -11.56 18.50
N VAL A 281 1.95 -11.30 19.59
CA VAL A 281 1.06 -12.25 20.26
C VAL A 281 -0.37 -11.73 20.25
N LEU A 282 -1.32 -12.59 19.88
CA LEU A 282 -2.75 -12.28 19.79
C LEU A 282 -3.56 -13.15 20.74
N GLY A 283 -4.48 -12.52 21.47
CA GLY A 283 -5.50 -13.20 22.27
C GLY A 283 -6.80 -13.35 21.51
N ALA A 284 -7.39 -14.55 21.59
CA ALA A 284 -8.73 -14.89 21.13
C ALA A 284 -9.45 -15.62 22.27
N TYR A 285 -9.98 -14.85 23.22
CA TYR A 285 -10.39 -15.38 24.52
C TYR A 285 -11.59 -16.32 24.41
N ASP A 286 -12.53 -16.06 23.50
CA ASP A 286 -13.73 -16.88 23.32
C ASP A 286 -13.40 -18.26 22.71
N SER A 287 -12.24 -18.36 22.06
CA SER A 287 -11.66 -19.63 21.59
C SER A 287 -10.69 -20.27 22.58
N GLU A 288 -10.40 -19.61 23.72
CA GLU A 288 -9.35 -20.01 24.67
C GLU A 288 -7.96 -20.17 23.99
N ARG A 289 -7.64 -19.29 23.02
CA ARG A 289 -6.40 -19.36 22.24
C ARG A 289 -5.53 -18.12 22.38
N VAL A 290 -4.23 -18.37 22.26
CA VAL A 290 -3.19 -17.38 22.03
C VAL A 290 -2.44 -17.77 20.77
N ILE A 291 -2.28 -16.81 19.86
CA ILE A 291 -1.57 -16.99 18.59
C ILE A 291 -0.25 -16.23 18.69
N PHE A 292 0.87 -16.92 18.45
CA PHE A 292 2.19 -16.31 18.33
C PHE A 292 2.54 -16.22 16.85
N MET A 293 2.87 -15.01 16.38
CA MET A 293 3.22 -14.72 15.00
C MET A 293 4.61 -14.12 14.94
N LYS A 294 5.41 -14.65 14.01
CA LYS A 294 6.79 -14.23 13.81
C LYS A 294 6.91 -13.27 12.64
N SER A 295 7.67 -12.21 12.82
CA SER A 295 7.91 -11.22 11.77
C SER A 295 8.99 -11.69 10.81
N ARG A 296 8.71 -11.64 9.50
CA ARG A 296 9.61 -12.16 8.46
C ARG A 296 10.71 -11.14 8.14
N PRO A 297 11.97 -11.57 7.97
CA PRO A 297 13.03 -10.67 7.52
C PRO A 297 12.72 -9.98 6.19
N VAL A 298 12.94 -8.67 6.12
CA VAL A 298 12.59 -7.84 4.96
C VAL A 298 13.79 -7.68 4.03
N VAL A 299 13.59 -7.99 2.75
CA VAL A 299 14.60 -7.87 1.69
C VAL A 299 14.36 -6.61 0.89
N ASN A 300 15.34 -5.70 0.90
CA ASN A 300 15.33 -4.51 0.05
C ASN A 300 16.15 -4.80 -1.20
N ILE A 301 15.51 -4.73 -2.36
CA ILE A 301 16.18 -4.87 -3.67
C ILE A 301 16.27 -3.50 -4.31
N THR A 302 17.49 -3.08 -4.61
CA THR A 302 17.75 -1.96 -5.51
C THR A 302 17.95 -2.51 -6.91
N SER A 303 17.13 -2.06 -7.86
CA SER A 303 17.16 -2.53 -9.23
C SER A 303 17.34 -1.37 -10.21
N SER A 304 18.05 -1.63 -11.31
CA SER A 304 18.15 -0.68 -12.43
C SER A 304 18.15 -1.41 -13.76
N MET A 305 17.51 -0.80 -14.76
CA MET A 305 17.46 -1.28 -16.14
C MET A 305 18.06 -0.21 -17.04
N LYS A 306 19.17 -0.51 -17.71
CA LYS A 306 19.87 0.42 -18.61
C LYS A 306 19.87 -0.10 -20.04
N LEU A 307 19.63 0.77 -21.01
CA LEU A 307 19.75 0.45 -22.42
C LEU A 307 21.10 0.93 -22.95
N SER A 308 21.68 0.18 -23.88
CA SER A 308 22.89 0.58 -24.61
C SER A 308 22.63 1.75 -25.57
N LYS A 309 21.37 1.95 -25.96
CA LYS A 309 20.88 3.06 -26.77
C LYS A 309 19.49 3.47 -26.27
N ASP A 310 19.28 4.76 -26.03
CA ASP A 310 17.98 5.29 -25.58
C ASP A 310 16.98 5.40 -26.75
N VAL A 311 17.50 5.63 -27.97
CA VAL A 311 16.74 5.70 -29.22
C VAL A 311 17.29 4.68 -30.20
N LEU A 312 16.39 3.92 -30.85
CA LEU A 312 16.72 2.85 -31.78
C LEU A 312 16.15 3.14 -33.17
N SER A 313 17.05 3.22 -34.16
CA SER A 313 16.66 3.26 -35.57
C SER A 313 16.31 1.85 -36.08
N LEU A 314 15.20 1.71 -36.80
CA LEU A 314 14.82 0.44 -37.43
C LEU A 314 15.66 0.12 -38.69
N GLU A 315 16.36 1.12 -39.22
CA GLU A 315 17.28 0.98 -40.35
C GLU A 315 18.62 0.36 -39.93
N ASP A 316 19.03 0.61 -38.68
CA ASP A 316 20.26 0.11 -38.05
C ASP A 316 20.16 -1.39 -37.68
N LYS A 317 20.15 -2.24 -38.70
CA LYS A 317 20.06 -3.70 -38.55
C LYS A 317 21.41 -4.34 -38.22
N THR A 318 21.94 -4.04 -37.04
CA THR A 318 23.26 -4.50 -36.56
C THR A 318 23.28 -5.96 -36.11
N CYS A 319 22.15 -6.48 -35.62
CA CYS A 319 22.06 -7.87 -35.17
C CYS A 319 21.62 -8.81 -36.30
N THR A 320 22.12 -10.04 -36.26
CA THR A 320 21.76 -11.10 -37.21
C THR A 320 21.17 -12.28 -36.45
N LEU A 321 19.93 -12.66 -36.80
CA LEU A 321 19.24 -13.83 -36.27
C LEU A 321 19.85 -15.13 -36.83
N LYS A 322 19.50 -16.27 -36.23
CA LYS A 322 20.02 -17.60 -36.63
C LYS A 322 19.66 -17.99 -38.07
N ASP A 323 18.52 -17.50 -38.55
CA ASP A 323 18.05 -17.65 -39.93
C ASP A 323 18.76 -16.71 -40.92
N LYS A 324 19.76 -15.94 -40.46
CA LYS A 324 20.50 -14.89 -41.16
C LYS A 324 19.71 -13.62 -41.46
N THR A 325 18.51 -13.46 -40.90
CA THR A 325 17.75 -12.21 -41.00
C THR A 325 18.43 -11.12 -40.18
N LYS A 326 18.70 -9.97 -40.80
CA LYS A 326 19.21 -8.79 -40.08
C LYS A 326 18.06 -8.04 -39.41
N VAL A 327 18.26 -7.64 -38.15
CA VAL A 327 17.24 -6.98 -37.32
C VAL A 327 17.86 -5.84 -36.49
N ALA A 328 17.05 -4.83 -36.19
CA ALA A 328 17.41 -3.77 -35.23
C ALA A 328 17.36 -4.33 -33.81
N CYS A 329 18.34 -3.99 -32.99
CA CYS A 329 18.50 -4.57 -31.66
C CYS A 329 19.11 -3.58 -30.67
N VAL A 330 18.85 -3.83 -29.38
CA VAL A 330 19.41 -3.08 -28.26
C VAL A 330 19.82 -4.06 -27.16
N GLU A 331 20.97 -3.81 -26.54
CA GLU A 331 21.38 -4.49 -25.32
C GLU A 331 20.76 -3.79 -24.12
N ALA A 332 20.02 -4.54 -23.31
CA ALA A 332 19.48 -4.13 -22.02
C ALA A 332 20.30 -4.77 -20.89
N THR A 333 20.74 -3.96 -19.92
CA THR A 333 21.50 -4.38 -18.75
C THR A 333 20.63 -4.22 -17.50
N LEU A 334 20.29 -5.34 -16.88
CA LEU A 334 19.63 -5.39 -15.59
C LEU A 334 20.68 -5.51 -14.50
N CYS A 335 20.71 -4.57 -13.55
CA CYS A 335 21.53 -4.66 -12.35
C CYS A 335 20.64 -4.76 -11.11
N LEU A 336 20.96 -5.71 -10.24
CA LEU A 336 20.25 -6.00 -9.00
C LEU A 336 21.26 -6.06 -7.84
N MET A 337 20.92 -5.46 -6.72
CA MET A 337 21.62 -5.61 -5.45
C MET A 337 20.58 -5.69 -4.35
N TYR A 338 20.84 -6.47 -3.30
CA TYR A 338 19.95 -6.55 -2.16
C TYR A 338 20.68 -6.40 -0.83
N ASN A 339 19.93 -5.91 0.15
CA ASN A 339 20.30 -5.89 1.55
C ASN A 339 19.07 -6.25 2.42
N GLY A 340 19.24 -6.20 3.75
CA GLY A 340 18.17 -6.50 4.71
C GLY A 340 18.74 -7.02 6.04
N LEU A 341 18.17 -6.57 7.15
CA LEU A 341 18.50 -7.08 8.49
C LEU A 341 17.93 -8.51 8.64
N GLY A 342 18.61 -9.43 9.33
CA GLY A 342 18.19 -10.83 9.47
C GLY A 342 18.15 -11.68 8.18
N VAL A 343 18.40 -11.11 7.00
CA VAL A 343 18.38 -11.82 5.72
C VAL A 343 19.69 -12.57 5.49
N ALA A 344 19.58 -13.80 4.96
CA ALA A 344 20.68 -14.68 4.57
C ALA A 344 21.71 -14.01 3.62
N SER A 345 22.93 -14.58 3.58
CA SER A 345 24.03 -14.07 2.74
C SER A 345 23.83 -14.32 1.24
N GLU A 346 23.01 -15.31 0.89
CA GLU A 346 22.61 -15.63 -0.47
C GLU A 346 21.08 -15.78 -0.53
N ILE A 347 20.46 -15.23 -1.59
CA ILE A 347 19.04 -15.42 -1.90
C ILE A 347 18.92 -15.82 -3.37
N ASP A 348 17.88 -16.58 -3.68
CA ASP A 348 17.54 -16.97 -5.04
C ASP A 348 16.29 -16.21 -5.49
N LEU A 349 16.33 -15.61 -6.69
CA LEU A 349 15.23 -14.84 -7.27
C LEU A 349 14.79 -15.45 -8.60
N ALA A 350 13.48 -15.49 -8.80
CA ALA A 350 12.85 -15.77 -10.08
C ALA A 350 12.59 -14.43 -10.76
N LEU A 351 13.20 -14.24 -11.92
CA LEU A 351 13.04 -13.06 -12.75
C LEU A 351 12.06 -13.37 -13.88
N ASN A 352 10.99 -12.59 -13.99
CA ASN A 352 10.05 -12.65 -15.10
C ASN A 352 10.30 -11.44 -15.99
N HIS A 353 10.97 -11.68 -17.12
CA HIS A 353 11.27 -10.66 -18.11
C HIS A 353 10.15 -10.61 -19.14
N THR A 354 9.65 -9.41 -19.45
CA THR A 354 8.56 -9.16 -20.38
C THR A 354 8.90 -7.98 -21.29
N LEU A 355 8.53 -8.11 -22.56
CA LEU A 355 8.65 -7.08 -23.60
C LEU A 355 7.25 -6.81 -24.15
N ASP A 356 6.81 -5.55 -24.15
CA ASP A 356 5.44 -5.17 -24.56
C ASP A 356 4.37 -6.05 -23.88
N GLY A 357 4.45 -6.22 -22.56
CA GLY A 357 3.63 -7.19 -21.82
C GLY A 357 2.11 -7.04 -21.98
N ASN A 358 1.65 -5.85 -22.39
CA ASN A 358 0.23 -5.52 -22.57
C ASN A 358 -0.32 -5.79 -23.98
N LEU A 359 0.53 -6.19 -24.95
CA LEU A 359 0.13 -6.37 -26.35
C LEU A 359 -0.05 -7.86 -26.70
N LYS A 360 -1.14 -8.17 -27.44
CA LYS A 360 -1.38 -9.51 -28.00
C LYS A 360 -0.30 -9.91 -29.02
N SER A 361 0.33 -8.94 -29.66
CA SER A 361 1.40 -9.11 -30.64
C SER A 361 2.57 -8.19 -30.26
N PRO A 362 3.53 -8.69 -29.46
CA PRO A 362 4.63 -7.90 -28.93
C PRO A 362 5.58 -7.47 -30.05
N ARG A 363 6.06 -6.22 -30.03
CA ARG A 363 6.89 -5.67 -31.11
C ARG A 363 8.36 -6.05 -30.98
N ALA A 364 8.78 -6.42 -29.78
CA ALA A 364 10.14 -6.82 -29.45
C ALA A 364 10.21 -8.25 -28.90
N LEU A 365 11.34 -8.91 -29.15
CA LEU A 365 11.59 -10.31 -28.80
C LEU A 365 13.02 -10.50 -28.27
N PHE A 366 13.21 -11.50 -27.40
CA PHE A 366 14.54 -11.85 -26.91
C PHE A 366 15.35 -12.62 -27.96
N MET A 367 16.62 -12.24 -28.15
CA MET A 367 17.45 -12.80 -29.23
C MET A 367 17.95 -14.23 -28.94
N ASP A 368 18.12 -14.59 -27.66
CA ASP A 368 18.72 -15.87 -27.24
C ASP A 368 17.68 -17.00 -27.03
N ALA A 369 16.38 -16.72 -27.15
CA ALA A 369 15.31 -17.69 -26.91
C ALA A 369 15.22 -18.70 -28.06
N HIS A 370 15.44 -19.99 -27.75
CA HIS A 370 15.32 -21.09 -28.70
C HIS A 370 14.09 -21.96 -28.37
N PRO A 371 13.42 -22.57 -29.36
CA PRO A 371 13.29 -22.23 -30.78
C PRO A 371 12.12 -21.24 -31.03
N TYR A 372 11.55 -20.67 -29.99
CA TYR A 372 10.35 -19.82 -30.07
C TYR A 372 10.71 -18.34 -30.00
N GLN A 373 10.02 -17.53 -30.81
CA GLN A 373 9.99 -16.08 -30.67
C GLN A 373 9.26 -15.74 -29.37
N VAL A 374 10.02 -15.40 -28.34
CA VAL A 374 9.50 -15.22 -26.99
C VAL A 374 9.64 -13.75 -26.57
N SER A 375 8.52 -13.13 -26.19
CA SER A 375 8.46 -11.80 -25.57
C SER A 375 8.44 -11.84 -24.03
N SER A 376 8.26 -13.03 -23.45
CA SER A 376 8.25 -13.23 -22.00
C SER A 376 9.04 -14.46 -21.60
N ARG A 377 10.06 -14.30 -20.75
CA ARG A 377 10.90 -15.43 -20.29
C ARG A 377 11.14 -15.35 -18.79
N THR A 378 11.34 -16.51 -18.19
CA THR A 378 11.73 -16.62 -16.79
C THR A 378 13.18 -17.04 -16.66
N SER A 379 13.87 -16.53 -15.64
CA SER A 379 15.22 -16.99 -15.28
C SER A 379 15.41 -16.97 -13.78
N ASN A 380 16.21 -17.89 -13.26
CA ASN A 380 16.54 -17.94 -11.84
C ASN A 380 17.97 -17.44 -11.65
N ILE A 381 18.17 -16.57 -10.68
CA ILE A 381 19.49 -16.07 -10.31
C ILE A 381 19.73 -16.22 -8.82
N ARG A 382 21.01 -16.34 -8.46
CA ARG A 382 21.46 -16.26 -7.08
C ARG A 382 22.16 -14.93 -6.85
N LEU A 383 21.69 -14.17 -5.87
CA LEU A 383 22.32 -12.93 -5.44
C LEU A 383 23.11 -13.14 -4.15
N ARG A 384 24.22 -12.40 -4.02
CA ARG A 384 24.97 -12.28 -2.76
C ARG A 384 24.69 -10.93 -2.12
N LYS A 385 24.51 -10.92 -0.80
CA LYS A 385 24.14 -9.73 -0.03
C LYS A 385 25.18 -8.62 -0.24
N ASN A 386 24.71 -7.39 -0.51
CA ASN A 386 25.54 -6.22 -0.80
C ASN A 386 26.51 -6.37 -1.99
N VAL A 387 26.23 -7.29 -2.93
CA VAL A 387 27.00 -7.44 -4.17
C VAL A 387 26.08 -7.17 -5.35
N GLU A 388 26.47 -6.23 -6.21
CA GLU A 388 25.74 -5.93 -7.43
C GLU A 388 25.93 -7.05 -8.46
N PHE A 389 24.82 -7.58 -8.94
CA PHE A 389 24.75 -8.54 -10.04
C PHE A 389 24.18 -7.83 -11.26
N CYS A 390 24.91 -7.81 -12.37
CA CYS A 390 24.44 -7.27 -13.63
C CYS A 390 24.38 -8.36 -14.71
N ASN A 391 23.25 -8.45 -15.41
CA ASN A 391 23.07 -9.34 -16.54
C ASN A 391 22.66 -8.55 -17.79
N LYS A 392 23.31 -8.87 -18.91
CA LYS A 392 23.05 -8.26 -20.20
C LYS A 392 22.15 -9.16 -21.03
N THR A 393 21.23 -8.56 -21.77
CA THR A 393 20.32 -9.29 -22.65
C THR A 393 20.08 -8.49 -23.92
N THR A 394 20.21 -9.15 -25.06
CA THR A 394 19.92 -8.51 -26.34
C THR A 394 18.45 -8.72 -26.70
N VAL A 395 17.78 -7.62 -27.01
CA VAL A 395 16.40 -7.57 -27.48
C VAL A 395 16.42 -7.06 -28.91
N TYR A 396 15.60 -7.65 -29.77
CA TYR A 396 15.45 -7.20 -31.16
C TYR A 396 14.02 -6.82 -31.49
N ILE A 397 13.85 -5.90 -32.43
CA ILE A 397 12.55 -5.43 -32.89
C ILE A 397 12.16 -6.20 -34.14
N GLN A 398 10.89 -6.61 -34.22
CA GLN A 398 10.38 -7.30 -35.39
C GLN A 398 10.33 -6.36 -36.61
N ASN A 399 10.58 -6.89 -37.81
CA ASN A 399 10.66 -6.08 -39.03
C ASN A 399 9.30 -5.49 -39.49
N ALA A 400 8.17 -6.05 -39.04
CA ALA A 400 6.82 -5.70 -39.50
C ALA A 400 5.93 -5.17 -38.36
N ILE A 401 6.45 -4.19 -37.62
CA ILE A 401 5.68 -3.54 -36.54
C ILE A 401 4.86 -2.38 -37.10
N ARG A 402 3.60 -2.30 -36.67
CA ARG A 402 2.69 -1.21 -37.04
C ARG A 402 2.89 -0.03 -36.09
N ASP A 403 2.72 -0.24 -34.80
CA ASP A 403 2.94 0.83 -33.83
C ASP A 403 4.44 1.12 -33.65
N LYS A 404 4.87 2.26 -34.21
CA LYS A 404 6.23 2.82 -34.08
C LYS A 404 6.28 4.05 -33.17
N LEU A 405 5.13 4.49 -32.64
CA LEU A 405 5.02 5.71 -31.83
C LEU A 405 5.17 5.42 -30.35
N THR A 406 4.51 4.36 -29.87
CA THR A 406 4.55 3.99 -28.45
C THR A 406 5.92 3.41 -28.11
N PRO A 407 6.58 3.84 -27.03
CA PRO A 407 7.80 3.20 -26.57
C PRO A 407 7.58 1.71 -26.30
N ILE A 408 8.62 0.90 -26.49
CA ILE A 408 8.57 -0.54 -26.19
C ILE A 408 9.03 -0.75 -24.76
N GLU A 409 8.10 -1.16 -23.89
CA GLU A 409 8.40 -1.41 -22.48
C GLU A 409 9.23 -2.69 -22.33
N ILE A 410 10.36 -2.57 -21.63
CA ILE A 410 11.12 -3.69 -21.07
C ILE A 410 10.88 -3.71 -19.58
N LYS A 411 10.27 -4.79 -19.08
CA LYS A 411 9.98 -4.96 -17.66
C LYS A 411 10.55 -6.28 -17.17
N THR A 412 11.30 -6.25 -16.07
CA THR A 412 11.70 -7.44 -15.33
C THR A 412 11.14 -7.37 -13.93
N SER A 413 10.13 -8.19 -13.61
CA SER A 413 9.68 -8.37 -12.24
C SER A 413 10.50 -9.48 -11.56
N TYR A 414 10.60 -9.41 -10.24
CA TYR A 414 11.35 -10.37 -9.44
C TYR A 414 10.55 -10.87 -8.24
N GLU A 415 10.68 -12.16 -7.96
CA GLU A 415 10.05 -12.86 -6.85
C GLU A 415 11.08 -13.72 -6.12
N LEU A 416 10.95 -13.83 -4.80
CA LEU A 416 11.82 -14.70 -3.99
C LEU A 416 11.52 -16.17 -4.31
N ILE A 417 12.55 -16.95 -4.62
CA ILE A 417 12.43 -18.39 -4.76
C ILE A 417 12.53 -19.04 -3.39
N ASP A 418 11.54 -19.85 -3.10
CA ASP A 418 11.49 -20.65 -1.89
C ASP A 418 12.20 -21.99 -2.11
N LEU A 419 13.51 -22.01 -1.85
CA LEU A 419 14.33 -23.21 -2.06
C LEU A 419 14.34 -24.20 -0.90
N GLU A 420 13.82 -23.83 0.28
CA GLU A 420 13.87 -24.71 1.44
C GLU A 420 12.49 -25.26 1.86
N PRO A 421 12.26 -26.58 1.75
CA PRO A 421 11.07 -27.24 2.26
C PRO A 421 11.10 -27.42 3.80
N TYR A 422 12.11 -26.90 4.50
CA TYR A 422 12.24 -27.05 5.94
C TYR A 422 11.25 -26.13 6.66
N ARG A 423 10.27 -26.74 7.33
CA ARG A 423 9.21 -26.11 8.14
C ARG A 423 9.69 -25.13 9.24
N TYR A 424 10.99 -25.00 9.48
CA TYR A 424 11.55 -24.33 10.65
C TYR A 424 12.30 -23.02 10.34
N VAL A 425 12.58 -22.71 9.08
CA VAL A 425 13.24 -21.45 8.71
C VAL A 425 12.19 -20.45 8.25
N LEU A 426 12.14 -19.28 8.91
CA LEU A 426 11.20 -18.22 8.58
C LEU A 426 11.61 -17.59 7.25
N LYS A 427 10.69 -17.57 6.29
CA LYS A 427 10.98 -17.11 4.92
C LYS A 427 11.08 -15.59 4.88
N PRO A 428 12.09 -15.00 4.22
CA PRO A 428 12.13 -13.55 4.04
C PRO A 428 10.99 -13.07 3.14
N ILE A 429 10.66 -11.78 3.20
CA ILE A 429 9.66 -11.12 2.35
C ILE A 429 10.30 -9.93 1.63
N LEU A 430 9.85 -9.63 0.40
CA LEU A 430 10.26 -8.41 -0.29
C LEU A 430 9.66 -7.19 0.42
N ASN A 431 10.41 -6.10 0.50
CA ASN A 431 9.90 -4.85 1.05
C ASN A 431 8.73 -4.33 0.22
N LEU A 432 7.61 -4.02 0.88
CA LEU A 432 6.39 -3.48 0.26
C LEU A 432 6.57 -2.05 -0.27
N ASN A 433 7.53 -1.31 0.28
CA ASN A 433 7.78 0.10 -0.02
C ASN A 433 8.67 0.31 -1.25
N VAL A 434 9.25 -0.76 -1.81
CA VAL A 434 10.10 -0.69 -3.00
C VAL A 434 9.44 -1.40 -4.18
N PRO A 435 9.61 -0.90 -5.42
CA PRO A 435 9.11 -1.59 -6.60
C PRO A 435 9.64 -3.02 -6.67
N THR A 436 8.80 -3.96 -7.13
CA THR A 436 9.17 -5.37 -7.37
C THR A 436 9.52 -5.64 -8.84
N ALA A 437 9.79 -4.57 -9.60
CA ALA A 437 10.17 -4.65 -11.00
C ALA A 437 11.11 -3.52 -11.40
N ALA A 438 12.05 -3.84 -12.28
CA ALA A 438 12.86 -2.88 -13.02
C ALA A 438 12.24 -2.68 -14.41
N THR A 439 11.97 -1.43 -14.77
CA THR A 439 11.42 -1.06 -16.08
C THR A 439 12.33 -0.07 -16.81
N ASN A 440 12.32 -0.13 -18.13
CA ASN A 440 12.84 0.91 -19.01
C ASN A 440 12.13 0.81 -20.37
N GLU A 441 12.21 1.83 -21.20
CA GLU A 441 11.48 1.92 -22.46
C GLU A 441 12.44 2.15 -23.63
N ILE A 442 12.25 1.40 -24.71
CA ILE A 442 13.00 1.59 -25.96
C ILE A 442 12.19 2.54 -26.84
N ASN A 443 12.77 3.70 -27.15
CA ASN A 443 12.16 4.63 -28.11
C ASN A 443 12.62 4.28 -29.53
N ILE A 444 11.68 4.20 -30.46
CA ILE A 444 12.00 4.08 -31.89
C ILE A 444 12.27 5.48 -32.43
N GLU A 445 13.32 5.64 -33.23
CA GLU A 445 13.65 6.90 -33.89
C GLU A 445 12.49 7.38 -34.78
N LYS A 446 12.15 8.67 -34.66
CA LYS A 446 11.06 9.31 -35.41
C LYS A 446 11.58 10.57 -36.10
N ASN A 447 11.06 10.86 -37.29
CA ASN A 447 11.36 12.10 -38.01
C ASN A 447 10.38 13.23 -37.60
N CYS A 448 10.23 13.48 -36.29
CA CYS A 448 9.24 14.43 -35.73
C CYS A 448 9.85 15.77 -35.29
N GLY A 449 10.89 16.26 -35.97
CA GLY A 449 11.52 17.53 -35.61
C GLY A 449 12.32 17.49 -34.29
N LYS A 450 12.37 18.61 -33.56
CA LYS A 450 13.20 18.79 -32.34
C LYS A 450 12.44 18.54 -31.03
N ASP A 451 11.12 18.52 -31.11
CA ASP A 451 10.18 18.34 -30.03
C ASP A 451 9.71 16.89 -29.89
N ASP A 452 10.15 15.98 -30.78
CA ASP A 452 9.80 14.54 -30.78
C ASP A 452 8.29 14.25 -30.85
N VAL A 453 7.48 15.26 -31.23
CA VAL A 453 6.03 15.16 -31.36
C VAL A 453 5.66 15.31 -32.84
N CYS A 454 5.30 14.19 -33.49
CA CYS A 454 4.89 14.22 -34.89
C CYS A 454 3.51 14.85 -35.04
N ILE A 455 3.44 16.01 -35.70
CA ILE A 455 2.19 16.70 -36.04
C ILE A 455 1.93 16.57 -37.55
N PRO A 456 1.12 15.59 -37.98
CA PRO A 456 0.76 15.45 -39.38
C PRO A 456 -0.32 16.46 -39.80
N ASP A 457 -0.36 16.80 -41.09
CA ASP A 457 -1.45 17.57 -41.72
C ASP A 457 -2.05 16.74 -42.85
N LEU A 458 -2.95 15.83 -42.48
CA LEU A 458 -3.61 14.91 -43.40
C LEU A 458 -4.78 15.60 -44.11
N GLN A 459 -4.68 15.69 -45.43
CA GLN A 459 -5.65 16.32 -46.31
C GLN A 459 -6.21 15.27 -47.27
N LEU A 460 -7.54 15.19 -47.37
CA LEU A 460 -8.25 14.27 -48.25
C LEU A 460 -9.08 15.05 -49.27
N LEU A 461 -8.86 14.80 -50.55
CA LEU A 461 -9.69 15.28 -51.65
C LEU A 461 -10.32 14.07 -52.35
N ALA A 462 -11.64 14.05 -52.44
CA ALA A 462 -12.38 12.99 -53.12
C ALA A 462 -13.24 13.58 -54.25
N ALA A 463 -13.15 12.98 -55.44
CA ALA A 463 -13.95 13.35 -56.60
C ALA A 463 -14.65 12.11 -57.18
N SER A 464 -15.95 12.21 -57.44
CA SER A 464 -16.69 11.14 -58.11
C SER A 464 -16.63 11.29 -59.62
N ASN A 465 -16.68 10.17 -60.34
CA ASN A 465 -16.82 10.17 -61.80
C ASN A 465 -18.21 10.62 -62.29
N MET A 466 -19.16 10.85 -61.38
CA MET A 466 -20.53 11.25 -61.69
C MET A 466 -21.17 12.09 -60.59
N GLU A 467 -22.01 13.05 -60.98
CA GLU A 467 -22.76 13.92 -60.06
C GLU A 467 -24.11 13.31 -59.63
N GLN A 468 -24.70 12.45 -60.45
CA GLN A 468 -26.00 11.82 -60.18
C GLN A 468 -25.95 10.32 -60.50
N TYR A 469 -26.39 9.50 -59.54
CA TYR A 469 -26.50 8.05 -59.68
C TYR A 469 -27.98 7.65 -59.84
N SER A 470 -28.36 7.15 -61.03
CA SER A 470 -29.74 6.72 -61.31
C SER A 470 -29.98 5.27 -60.87
N ILE A 471 -30.97 5.05 -60.01
CA ILE A 471 -31.34 3.71 -59.51
C ILE A 471 -31.73 2.80 -60.68
N GLY A 472 -31.13 1.60 -60.76
CA GLY A 472 -31.32 0.62 -61.84
C GLY A 472 -30.24 0.65 -62.94
N THR A 473 -29.33 1.62 -62.90
CA THR A 473 -28.12 1.62 -63.76
C THR A 473 -27.13 0.51 -63.38
N LYS A 474 -26.34 0.03 -64.34
CA LYS A 474 -25.20 -0.88 -64.12
C LYS A 474 -23.84 -0.16 -64.12
N LYS A 475 -23.83 1.18 -64.21
CA LYS A 475 -22.59 1.96 -64.17
C LYS A 475 -21.96 1.89 -62.79
N ARG A 476 -20.63 1.77 -62.73
CA ARG A 476 -19.87 1.78 -61.48
C ARG A 476 -19.64 3.22 -61.02
N LEU A 477 -19.85 3.48 -59.73
CA LEU A 477 -19.42 4.71 -59.08
C LEU A 477 -17.93 4.58 -58.79
N GLU A 478 -17.13 5.49 -59.32
CA GLU A 478 -15.69 5.54 -59.08
C GLU A 478 -15.38 6.79 -58.27
N LEU A 479 -14.57 6.63 -57.21
CA LEU A 479 -14.10 7.70 -56.35
C LEU A 479 -12.59 7.85 -56.54
N ASP A 480 -12.17 8.98 -57.10
CA ASP A 480 -10.77 9.38 -57.14
C ASP A 480 -10.43 10.10 -55.84
N MET A 481 -9.57 9.49 -55.02
CA MET A 481 -9.20 9.98 -53.70
C MET A 481 -7.72 10.33 -53.70
N THR A 482 -7.41 11.61 -53.46
CA THR A 482 -6.05 12.12 -53.30
C THR A 482 -5.80 12.41 -51.83
N ILE A 483 -4.76 11.81 -51.25
CA ILE A 483 -4.43 11.93 -49.82
C ILE A 483 -3.06 12.56 -49.69
N ARG A 484 -2.98 13.75 -49.10
CA ARG A 484 -1.73 14.48 -48.91
C ARG A 484 -1.41 14.61 -47.44
N ASN A 485 -0.15 14.39 -47.07
CA ASN A 485 0.37 14.80 -45.77
C ASN A 485 1.23 16.06 -45.94
N ALA A 486 0.74 17.22 -45.51
CA ALA A 486 1.46 18.49 -45.61
C ALA A 486 2.25 18.86 -44.33
N GLY A 487 2.20 18.00 -43.30
CA GLY A 487 2.89 18.16 -42.03
C GLY A 487 4.05 17.17 -41.90
N GLU A 488 4.29 16.70 -40.68
CA GLU A 488 5.30 15.68 -40.36
C GLU A 488 4.80 14.25 -40.61
N ASP A 489 5.67 13.25 -40.47
CA ASP A 489 5.35 11.84 -40.72
C ASP A 489 4.11 11.37 -39.93
N ALA A 490 3.13 10.81 -40.64
CA ALA A 490 1.89 10.30 -40.04
C ALA A 490 1.96 8.77 -39.88
N PHE A 491 2.12 8.28 -38.65
CA PHE A 491 2.15 6.86 -38.36
C PHE A 491 0.75 6.25 -38.29
N GLU A 492 0.65 4.95 -38.57
CA GLU A 492 -0.61 4.20 -38.63
C GLU A 492 -1.71 4.85 -39.50
N SER A 493 -1.33 5.47 -40.62
CA SER A 493 -2.28 6.21 -41.45
C SER A 493 -3.29 5.27 -42.11
N MET A 494 -4.58 5.53 -41.87
CA MET A 494 -5.71 4.77 -42.40
C MET A 494 -6.70 5.68 -43.10
N LEU A 495 -7.23 5.23 -44.23
CA LEU A 495 -8.39 5.82 -44.88
C LEU A 495 -9.63 4.99 -44.52
N TYR A 496 -10.64 5.67 -43.99
CA TYR A 496 -11.95 5.09 -43.71
C TYR A 496 -12.96 5.65 -44.71
N VAL A 497 -13.63 4.79 -45.47
CA VAL A 497 -14.69 5.16 -46.42
C VAL A 497 -15.99 4.52 -45.96
N THR A 498 -16.87 5.33 -45.37
CA THR A 498 -18.22 4.91 -44.98
C THR A 498 -19.13 4.94 -46.20
N MET A 499 -19.70 3.78 -46.55
CA MET A 499 -20.58 3.60 -47.69
C MET A 499 -22.02 3.32 -47.24
N PRO A 500 -23.04 3.63 -48.04
CA PRO A 500 -24.39 3.13 -47.81
C PRO A 500 -24.42 1.60 -47.83
N LEU A 501 -25.37 0.99 -47.11
CA LEU A 501 -25.50 -0.47 -46.99
C LEU A 501 -25.70 -1.18 -48.35
N ASP A 502 -26.33 -0.50 -49.31
CA ASP A 502 -26.62 -1.04 -50.65
C ASP A 502 -25.45 -0.88 -51.65
N VAL A 503 -24.31 -0.33 -51.21
CA VAL A 503 -23.14 -0.08 -52.06
C VAL A 503 -22.01 -1.02 -51.68
N ASN A 504 -21.57 -1.85 -52.62
CA ASN A 504 -20.49 -2.80 -52.40
C ASN A 504 -19.18 -2.31 -53.03
N TYR A 505 -18.09 -2.40 -52.26
CA TYR A 505 -16.75 -2.20 -52.78
C TYR A 505 -16.38 -3.30 -53.77
N ILE A 506 -15.80 -2.92 -54.91
CA ILE A 506 -15.38 -3.87 -55.97
C ILE A 506 -13.87 -4.06 -55.93
N ASN A 507 -13.11 -2.99 -56.20
CA ASN A 507 -11.66 -3.00 -56.24
C ASN A 507 -11.11 -1.57 -56.26
N ILE A 508 -9.81 -1.44 -56.01
CA ILE A 508 -9.03 -0.23 -56.24
C ILE A 508 -8.32 -0.36 -57.60
N GLU A 509 -8.42 0.66 -58.44
CA GLU A 509 -7.68 0.73 -59.71
C GLU A 509 -6.39 1.53 -59.51
N LYS A 510 -5.23 0.86 -59.65
CA LYS A 510 -3.86 1.42 -59.66
C LYS A 510 -3.65 2.68 -58.79
N SER A 511 -3.17 2.49 -57.56
CA SER A 511 -2.63 3.59 -56.76
C SER A 511 -1.37 4.19 -57.43
N LYS A 512 -1.28 5.52 -57.49
CA LYS A 512 -0.04 6.24 -57.87
C LYS A 512 0.97 6.37 -56.72
N LEU A 513 0.61 5.88 -55.54
CA LEU A 513 1.49 5.86 -54.37
C LEU A 513 2.67 4.92 -54.60
N ASP A 514 3.85 5.28 -54.09
CA ASP A 514 5.08 4.47 -54.16
C ASP A 514 5.01 3.17 -53.31
N PHE A 515 3.87 2.93 -52.64
CA PHE A 515 3.60 1.75 -51.82
C PHE A 515 2.18 1.21 -52.11
N PRO A 516 1.98 -0.11 -51.99
CA PRO A 516 0.69 -0.74 -52.26
C PRO A 516 -0.33 -0.39 -51.17
N VAL A 517 -1.48 0.16 -51.58
CA VAL A 517 -2.65 0.38 -50.70
C VAL A 517 -3.42 -0.92 -50.57
N SER A 518 -3.62 -1.39 -49.34
CA SER A 518 -4.41 -2.58 -49.04
C SER A 518 -5.71 -2.16 -48.35
N CYS A 519 -6.85 -2.49 -48.95
CA CYS A 519 -8.16 -2.23 -48.38
C CYS A 519 -8.83 -3.52 -47.91
N SER A 520 -9.38 -3.49 -46.70
CA SER A 520 -10.14 -4.58 -46.10
C SER A 520 -11.45 -4.07 -45.51
N GLY A 521 -12.48 -4.92 -45.51
CA GLY A 521 -13.77 -4.61 -44.90
C GLY A 521 -14.80 -4.07 -45.89
N ALA A 522 -15.88 -4.82 -46.03
CA ALA A 522 -17.22 -4.40 -46.44
C ALA A 522 -18.16 -5.57 -46.12
N HIS A 523 -18.36 -5.84 -44.83
CA HIS A 523 -19.25 -6.91 -44.34
C HIS A 523 -20.36 -6.34 -43.44
N PRO A 524 -21.32 -5.59 -44.03
CA PRO A 524 -22.40 -4.93 -43.30
C PRO A 524 -23.29 -5.89 -42.48
N GLU A 525 -23.26 -7.19 -42.79
CA GLU A 525 -24.07 -8.23 -42.13
C GLU A 525 -23.65 -8.51 -40.66
N LEU A 526 -22.46 -8.08 -40.22
CA LEU A 526 -21.91 -8.37 -38.89
C LEU A 526 -21.87 -7.16 -37.94
N THR A 527 -21.72 -5.94 -38.46
CA THR A 527 -21.46 -4.72 -37.66
C THR A 527 -22.57 -3.67 -37.77
N GLY A 528 -23.47 -3.77 -38.75
CA GLY A 528 -24.48 -2.74 -39.04
C GLY A 528 -23.93 -1.50 -39.75
N GLU A 529 -22.61 -1.44 -40.00
CA GLU A 529 -21.93 -0.34 -40.69
C GLU A 529 -21.13 -0.88 -41.89
N ASN A 530 -21.24 -0.22 -43.04
CA ASN A 530 -20.50 -0.59 -44.26
C ASN A 530 -19.30 0.35 -44.45
N VAL A 531 -18.20 0.05 -43.76
CA VAL A 531 -16.97 0.85 -43.79
C VAL A 531 -15.86 0.07 -44.49
N LEU A 532 -15.23 0.71 -45.47
CA LEU A 532 -14.01 0.25 -46.11
C LEU A 532 -12.79 0.87 -45.42
N GLU A 533 -11.86 0.04 -44.99
CA GLU A 533 -10.64 0.46 -44.31
C GLU A 533 -9.42 0.21 -45.22
N CYS A 534 -8.69 1.26 -45.58
CA CYS A 534 -7.51 1.16 -46.44
C CYS A 534 -6.25 1.62 -45.69
N ASP A 535 -5.22 0.78 -45.68
CA ASP A 535 -3.89 1.14 -45.19
C ASP A 535 -3.18 2.02 -46.22
N ILE A 536 -2.89 3.25 -45.82
CA ILE A 536 -2.32 4.31 -46.68
C ILE A 536 -0.91 4.69 -46.24
N GLY A 537 -0.25 3.87 -45.41
CA GLY A 537 1.17 4.00 -45.10
C GLY A 537 1.48 4.13 -43.61
N ASN A 538 2.65 3.63 -43.23
CA ASN A 538 3.10 3.65 -41.84
C ASN A 538 4.63 3.78 -41.71
N PRO A 539 5.17 5.02 -41.74
CA PRO A 539 4.43 6.27 -41.84
C PRO A 539 3.97 6.60 -43.26
N LEU A 540 2.97 7.49 -43.39
CA LEU A 540 2.75 8.32 -44.57
C LEU A 540 3.70 9.54 -44.45
N PRO A 541 4.78 9.61 -45.25
CA PRO A 541 5.84 10.58 -45.01
C PRO A 541 5.39 12.03 -45.21
N ALA A 542 6.11 12.95 -44.57
CA ALA A 542 5.95 14.38 -44.77
C ALA A 542 6.01 14.77 -46.26
N ASN A 543 5.11 15.67 -46.68
CA ASN A 543 4.99 16.19 -48.05
C ASN A 543 4.74 15.15 -49.16
N LYS A 544 4.17 13.98 -48.83
CA LYS A 544 3.70 12.99 -49.81
C LYS A 544 2.22 13.23 -50.21
N THR A 545 1.85 12.80 -51.42
CA THR A 545 0.50 12.89 -52.00
C THR A 545 0.12 11.56 -52.64
#